data_AF-A0A941N227-F1
#
_entry.id   AF-A0A941N227-F1
#
_cell.length_a   1.000
_cell.length_b   1.000
_cell.length_c   1.000
_cell.angle_alpha   90.00
_cell.angle_beta   90.00
_cell.angle_gamma   90.00
#
_symmetry.space_group_name_H-M   'P 1'
#
loop_
_entity.id
_entity.type
_entity.pdbx_description
1 polymer ?
#
loop_
_entity_poly.entity_id
_entity_poly.type
_entity_poly.pdbx_seq_one_letter_code
_entity_poly.pdbx_strand_id
1 'polypeptide(L)'
;MRRDLCDEQALIRAGFPDRRPLRQTPGASLVGDNQRLPLLVQYLTDAALFDRGREIVWISPGEDGDQLAKLQAELRRKLGALGITVEVNPTSNLLIGDLEDLTGHPMWRLRPPRPGPEETNPVAVCVGTDNPLTFNSNLRAEYQCLSDAMLLAGLSDEESRRWLDRTRDCSLESRFTIARDMRFNRSAVDSHGLPLTNSNLRWFINIGDSTTLPIL
;
A
#
# COMPACT_ATOMS: atom_id res chain seq x y z
N MET A 1 -7.70 17.17 4.81
CA MET A 1 -6.82 17.93 3.92
C MET A 1 -6.58 17.22 2.59
N ARG A 2 -6.00 16.00 2.56
CA ARG A 2 -5.75 15.28 1.28
C ARG A 2 -7.02 15.00 0.45
N ARG A 3 -8.13 14.62 1.08
CA ARG A 3 -9.45 14.50 0.40
C ARG A 3 -10.00 15.83 -0.09
N ASP A 4 -9.75 16.91 0.65
CA ASP A 4 -10.28 18.24 0.33
C ASP A 4 -9.51 18.88 -0.84
N LEU A 5 -8.24 18.49 -1.05
CA LEU A 5 -7.43 18.84 -2.23
C LEU A 5 -7.85 18.09 -3.50
N CYS A 6 -8.63 17.02 -3.37
CA CYS A 6 -9.15 16.23 -4.50
C CYS A 6 -10.67 16.45 -4.70
N ASP A 7 -11.32 17.24 -3.84
CA ASP A 7 -12.72 17.64 -3.97
C ASP A 7 -12.78 18.96 -4.74
N GLU A 8 -13.14 18.86 -6.01
CA GLU A 8 -13.31 20.01 -6.92
C GLU A 8 -14.21 21.09 -6.30
N GLN A 9 -15.29 20.70 -5.62
CA GLN A 9 -16.19 21.68 -5.01
C GLN A 9 -15.55 22.37 -3.81
N ALA A 10 -14.70 21.67 -3.04
CA ALA A 10 -13.97 22.28 -1.94
C ALA A 10 -12.92 23.29 -2.44
N LEU A 11 -12.23 22.98 -3.54
CA LEU A 11 -11.28 23.88 -4.20
C LEU A 11 -11.96 25.13 -4.78
N ILE A 12 -13.10 24.95 -5.46
CA ILE A 12 -13.91 26.06 -5.97
C ILE A 12 -14.39 26.95 -4.81
N ARG A 13 -14.89 26.36 -3.72
CA ARG A 13 -15.28 27.12 -2.51
C ARG A 13 -14.10 27.86 -1.87
N ALA A 14 -12.90 27.30 -1.96
CA ALA A 14 -11.67 27.93 -1.50
C ALA A 14 -11.12 29.01 -2.45
N GLY A 15 -11.74 29.21 -3.62
CA GLY A 15 -11.36 30.26 -4.58
C GLY A 15 -10.27 29.84 -5.58
N PHE A 16 -10.01 28.54 -5.73
CA PHE A 16 -9.09 27.99 -6.73
C PHE A 16 -9.85 27.62 -8.04
N PRO A 17 -9.27 27.82 -9.23
CA PRO A 17 -7.94 28.42 -9.51
C PRO A 17 -7.95 29.95 -9.59
N ASP A 18 -9.13 30.57 -9.75
CA ASP A 18 -9.23 31.95 -10.26
C ASP A 18 -9.10 33.07 -9.20
N ARG A 19 -8.57 32.75 -8.00
CA ARG A 19 -8.34 33.65 -6.85
C ARG A 19 -9.54 34.49 -6.39
N ARG A 20 -10.74 34.22 -6.90
CA ARG A 20 -11.96 34.87 -6.42
C ARG A 20 -12.61 33.91 -5.44
N PRO A 21 -12.40 34.05 -4.12
CA PRO A 21 -13.37 33.49 -3.20
C PRO A 21 -14.72 34.07 -3.63
N LEU A 22 -15.72 33.21 -3.85
CA LEU A 22 -17.08 33.64 -4.09
C LEU A 22 -17.38 34.73 -3.07
N ARG A 23 -17.60 35.95 -3.59
CA ARG A 23 -17.81 37.19 -2.83
C ARG A 23 -18.68 36.82 -1.64
N GLN A 24 -18.11 36.85 -0.43
CA GLN A 24 -18.84 36.45 0.77
C GLN A 24 -20.11 37.29 0.81
N THR A 25 -21.26 36.66 0.55
CA THR A 25 -22.53 37.32 0.71
C THR A 25 -22.64 37.70 2.18
N PRO A 26 -22.80 38.97 2.55
CA PRO A 26 -22.98 39.35 3.95
C PRO A 26 -24.21 38.61 4.48
N GLY A 27 -24.00 37.63 5.36
CA GLY A 27 -25.05 36.75 5.90
C GLY A 27 -24.94 35.26 5.54
N ALA A 28 -24.05 34.85 4.64
CA ALA A 28 -23.77 33.43 4.43
C ALA A 28 -22.78 32.94 5.49
N SER A 29 -23.32 32.43 6.59
CA SER A 29 -22.54 31.73 7.60
C SER A 29 -21.80 30.56 6.93
N LEU A 30 -20.46 30.62 6.87
CA LEU A 30 -19.60 29.47 6.54
C LEU A 30 -19.63 28.39 7.65
N VAL A 31 -20.59 28.47 8.59
CA VAL A 31 -20.84 27.47 9.61
C VAL A 31 -21.69 26.36 8.99
N GLY A 32 -21.02 25.51 8.21
CA GLY A 32 -21.41 24.12 8.09
C GLY A 32 -20.19 23.31 8.47
N ASP A 33 -20.08 22.92 9.76
CA ASP A 33 -19.27 21.87 10.44
C ASP A 33 -17.97 21.33 9.79
N ASN A 34 -17.36 22.04 8.86
CA ASN A 34 -16.22 21.56 8.10
C ASN A 34 -15.01 22.37 8.51
N GLN A 35 -14.53 22.10 9.73
CA GLN A 35 -13.31 22.68 10.32
C GLN A 35 -12.07 22.56 9.40
N ARG A 36 -12.14 21.76 8.33
CA ARG A 36 -11.08 21.56 7.34
C ARG A 36 -11.06 22.59 6.22
N LEU A 37 -12.20 23.18 5.87
CA LEU A 37 -12.28 24.17 4.78
C LEU A 37 -11.45 25.44 5.08
N PRO A 38 -11.47 26.00 6.31
CA PRO A 38 -10.59 27.12 6.67
C PRO A 38 -9.10 26.75 6.56
N LEU A 39 -8.70 25.54 6.96
CA LEU A 39 -7.31 25.07 6.86
C LEU A 39 -6.87 24.90 5.40
N LEU A 40 -7.75 24.40 4.53
CA LEU A 40 -7.49 24.30 3.09
C LEU A 40 -7.34 25.69 2.46
N VAL A 41 -8.24 26.64 2.79
CA VAL A 41 -8.15 28.02 2.32
C VAL A 41 -6.82 28.64 2.75
N GLN A 42 -6.43 28.50 4.02
CA GLN A 42 -5.14 28.98 4.51
C GLN A 42 -3.99 28.36 3.72
N TYR A 43 -3.95 27.04 3.54
CA TYR A 43 -2.88 26.39 2.78
C TYR A 43 -2.76 26.87 1.32
N LEU A 44 -3.88 27.15 0.66
CA LEU A 44 -3.90 27.59 -0.74
C LEU A 44 -3.65 29.09 -0.93
N THR A 45 -3.86 29.92 0.11
CA THR A 45 -3.86 31.39 -0.03
C THR A 45 -2.83 32.10 0.85
N ASP A 46 -2.35 31.47 1.91
CA ASP A 46 -1.29 31.98 2.77
C ASP A 46 0.07 31.51 2.26
N ALA A 47 0.81 32.44 1.63
CA ALA A 47 2.14 32.17 1.11
C ALA A 47 3.12 31.72 2.21
N ALA A 48 3.02 32.27 3.43
CA ALA A 48 3.90 31.89 4.52
C ALA A 48 3.59 30.46 5.02
N LEU A 49 2.32 30.05 4.99
CA LEU A 49 1.94 28.67 5.30
C LEU A 49 2.39 27.69 4.21
N PHE A 50 2.29 28.09 2.94
CA PHE A 50 2.81 27.30 1.82
C PHE A 50 4.34 27.12 1.94
N ASP A 51 5.08 28.19 2.21
CA ASP A 51 6.53 28.15 2.40
C ASP A 51 6.90 27.28 3.60
N ARG A 52 6.22 27.44 4.74
CA ARG A 52 6.39 26.57 5.91
C ARG A 52 6.08 25.10 5.63
N GLY A 53 5.08 24.82 4.78
CA GLY A 53 4.74 23.46 4.37
C GLY A 53 5.83 22.77 3.54
N ARG A 54 6.83 23.54 3.07
CA ARG A 54 8.00 23.04 2.35
C ARG A 54 9.26 23.00 3.20
N GLU A 55 9.19 23.43 4.46
CA GLU A 55 10.31 23.32 5.39
C GLU A 55 10.54 21.84 5.75
N ILE A 56 11.80 21.42 5.68
CA ILE A 56 12.18 20.07 6.11
C ILE A 56 12.11 20.02 7.64
N VAL A 57 11.22 19.19 8.15
CA VAL A 57 11.15 18.88 9.58
C VAL A 57 11.90 17.59 9.83
N TRP A 58 12.97 17.67 10.62
CA TRP A 58 13.66 16.49 11.11
C TRP A 58 12.86 15.87 12.24
N ILE A 59 12.40 14.64 12.03
CA ILE A 59 11.75 13.83 13.05
C ILE A 59 12.77 12.81 13.53
N SER A 60 12.93 12.65 14.84
CA SER A 60 13.74 11.59 15.42
C SER A 60 12.83 10.38 15.71
N PRO A 61 12.86 9.31 14.90
CA PRO A 61 11.99 8.16 15.11
C PRO A 61 12.42 7.27 16.30
N GLY A 62 13.59 7.54 16.89
CA GLY A 62 14.18 6.68 17.91
C GLY A 62 13.36 6.55 19.20
N GLU A 63 12.57 7.57 19.54
CA GLU A 63 11.77 7.59 20.78
C GLU A 63 10.55 6.65 20.72
N ASP A 64 10.02 6.41 19.51
CA ASP A 64 8.82 5.59 19.27
C ASP A 64 9.14 4.20 18.70
N GLY A 65 10.42 3.85 18.54
CA GLY A 65 10.85 2.64 17.83
C GLY A 65 10.27 1.35 18.41
N ASP A 66 10.28 1.21 19.74
CA ASP A 66 9.76 0.02 20.43
C ASP A 66 8.24 -0.11 20.31
N GLN A 67 7.52 1.01 20.41
CA GLN A 67 6.08 1.09 20.27
C GLN A 67 5.68 0.75 18.82
N LEU A 68 6.43 1.27 17.85
CA LEU A 68 6.22 0.98 16.44
C LEU A 68 6.49 -0.50 16.13
N ALA A 69 7.54 -1.10 16.70
CA ALA A 69 7.84 -2.53 16.54
C ALA A 69 6.71 -3.41 17.07
N LYS A 70 6.16 -3.08 18.25
CA LYS A 70 5.00 -3.77 18.84
C LYS A 70 3.74 -3.62 17.97
N LEU A 71 3.48 -2.41 17.48
CA LEU A 71 2.35 -2.15 16.58
C LEU A 71 2.48 -2.94 15.27
N GLN A 72 3.67 -2.97 14.67
CA GLN A 72 3.94 -3.74 13.46
C GLN A 72 3.75 -5.24 13.70
N ALA A 73 4.18 -5.78 14.85
CA ALA A 73 3.96 -7.17 15.19
C ALA A 73 2.47 -7.52 15.30
N GLU A 74 1.68 -6.69 15.99
CA GLU A 74 0.23 -6.87 16.10
C GLU A 74 -0.48 -6.73 14.75
N LEU A 75 -0.04 -5.80 13.90
CA LEU A 75 -0.59 -5.66 12.57
C LEU A 75 -0.33 -6.90 11.71
N ARG A 76 0.91 -7.43 11.71
CA ARG A 76 1.24 -8.68 11.01
C ARG A 76 0.35 -9.84 11.48
N ARG A 77 0.17 -10.00 12.79
CA ARG A 77 -0.71 -11.03 13.36
C ARG A 77 -2.15 -10.89 12.87
N LYS A 78 -2.69 -9.66 12.84
CA LYS A 78 -4.05 -9.39 12.33
C LYS A 78 -4.18 -9.67 10.83
N LEU A 79 -3.20 -9.24 10.03
CA LEU A 79 -3.20 -9.49 8.58
C LEU A 79 -3.15 -10.99 8.28
N GLY A 80 -2.28 -11.73 8.96
CA GLY A 80 -2.19 -13.19 8.86
C GLY A 80 -3.51 -13.88 9.22
N ALA A 81 -4.13 -13.50 10.35
CA ALA A 81 -5.40 -14.07 10.80
C ALA A 81 -6.58 -13.77 9.84
N LEU A 82 -6.56 -12.62 9.16
CA LEU A 82 -7.57 -12.25 8.17
C LEU A 82 -7.31 -12.84 6.77
N GLY A 83 -6.17 -13.50 6.57
CA GLY A 83 -5.76 -14.00 5.25
C GLY A 83 -5.57 -12.87 4.23
N ILE A 84 -5.15 -11.69 4.67
CA ILE A 84 -4.89 -10.55 3.81
C ILE A 84 -3.51 -10.72 3.18
N THR A 85 -3.47 -10.63 1.84
CA THR A 85 -2.22 -10.73 1.08
C THR A 85 -1.62 -9.34 0.88
N VAL A 86 -0.32 -9.24 1.16
CA VAL A 86 0.48 -8.04 0.92
C VAL A 86 1.22 -8.18 -0.41
N GLU A 87 1.05 -7.21 -1.29
CA GLU A 87 1.88 -7.09 -2.49
C GLU A 87 3.20 -6.41 -2.15
N VAL A 88 4.29 -7.07 -2.55
CA VAL A 88 5.65 -6.59 -2.35
C VAL A 88 6.30 -6.40 -3.71
N ASN A 89 7.04 -5.30 -3.87
CA ASN A 89 7.72 -4.95 -5.13
C ASN A 89 9.23 -4.84 -4.86
N PRO A 90 9.95 -5.98 -4.77
CA PRO A 90 11.26 -6.06 -4.15
C PRO A 90 12.27 -5.04 -4.65
N THR A 91 12.44 -4.92 -5.97
CA THR A 91 13.42 -3.98 -6.54
C THR A 91 12.98 -2.53 -6.40
N SER A 92 11.68 -2.21 -6.54
CA SER A 92 11.22 -0.83 -6.32
C SER A 92 11.38 -0.41 -4.87
N ASN A 93 11.01 -1.28 -3.93
CA ASN A 93 11.26 -1.10 -2.49
C ASN A 93 12.75 -0.85 -2.18
N LEU A 94 13.66 -1.59 -2.81
CA LEU A 94 15.11 -1.38 -2.66
C LEU A 94 15.55 -0.03 -3.22
N LEU A 95 15.06 0.35 -4.41
CA LEU A 95 15.51 1.55 -5.11
C LEU A 95 14.98 2.86 -4.51
N ILE A 96 13.79 2.84 -3.89
CA ILE A 96 13.18 4.05 -3.29
C ILE A 96 13.29 4.08 -1.77
N GLY A 97 13.64 2.96 -1.14
CA GLY A 97 13.75 2.81 0.30
C GLY A 97 15.18 2.95 0.80
N ASP A 98 15.32 3.10 2.13
CA ASP A 98 16.61 3.03 2.82
C ASP A 98 16.94 1.57 3.15
N LEU A 99 17.19 0.78 2.10
CA LEU A 99 17.55 -0.64 2.19
C LEU A 99 18.95 -0.85 1.59
N GLU A 100 19.83 -1.52 2.33
CA GLU A 100 21.17 -1.85 1.85
C GLU A 100 21.12 -2.90 0.74
N ASP A 101 20.39 -4.00 0.98
CA ASP A 101 20.20 -5.07 0.02
C ASP A 101 18.87 -5.82 0.23
N LEU A 102 18.60 -6.81 -0.63
CA LEU A 102 17.40 -7.65 -0.53
C LEU A 102 17.50 -8.73 0.54
N THR A 103 18.68 -9.07 1.06
CA THR A 103 18.82 -10.04 2.17
C THR A 103 18.19 -9.49 3.45
N GLY A 104 18.26 -8.16 3.64
CA GLY A 104 17.61 -7.44 4.74
C GLY A 104 16.16 -7.00 4.49
N HIS A 105 15.54 -7.40 3.37
CA HIS A 105 14.25 -6.84 2.97
C HIS A 105 13.13 -7.10 4.03
N PRO A 106 12.30 -6.11 4.42
CA PRO A 106 11.29 -6.25 5.48
C PRO A 106 10.23 -7.34 5.23
N MET A 107 10.07 -7.78 3.98
CA MET A 107 9.14 -8.87 3.60
C MET A 107 9.48 -10.18 4.30
N TRP A 108 10.75 -10.43 4.66
CA TRP A 108 11.14 -11.64 5.35
C TRP A 108 10.54 -11.72 6.76
N ARG A 109 10.14 -10.59 7.35
CA ARG A 109 9.39 -10.55 8.62
C ARG A 109 7.89 -10.76 8.43
N LEU A 110 7.38 -10.61 7.21
CA LEU A 110 5.98 -10.88 6.86
C LEU A 110 5.79 -12.37 6.62
N ARG A 111 6.73 -12.97 5.88
CA ARG A 111 6.70 -14.37 5.49
C ARG A 111 8.12 -14.94 5.35
N PRO A 112 8.77 -15.34 6.46
CA PRO A 112 10.12 -15.87 6.40
C PRO A 112 10.15 -17.22 5.66
N PRO A 113 11.27 -17.54 4.99
CA PRO A 113 11.46 -18.87 4.39
C PRO A 113 11.47 -20.01 5.40
N ARG A 114 11.98 -19.74 6.61
CA ARG A 114 12.01 -20.63 7.77
C ARG A 114 11.18 -20.01 8.89
N PRO A 115 9.88 -20.32 8.99
CA PRO A 115 9.05 -19.76 10.05
C PRO A 115 9.51 -20.25 11.42
N GLY A 116 9.51 -19.32 12.39
CA GLY A 116 9.83 -19.64 13.77
C GLY A 116 8.68 -20.35 14.48
N PRO A 117 8.92 -20.97 15.65
CA PRO A 117 7.88 -21.67 16.42
C PRO A 117 6.73 -20.75 16.88
N GLU A 118 6.99 -19.45 17.05
CA GLU A 118 5.96 -18.47 17.44
C GLU A 118 5.15 -17.94 16.25
N GLU A 119 5.51 -18.29 15.02
CA GLU A 119 4.95 -17.73 13.80
C GLU A 119 3.75 -18.53 13.30
N THR A 120 2.66 -18.43 14.06
CA THR A 120 1.46 -19.26 13.86
C THR A 120 0.63 -18.87 12.64
N ASN A 121 0.79 -17.66 12.10
CA ASN A 121 0.09 -17.17 10.90
C ASN A 121 0.96 -16.16 10.13
N PRO A 122 1.92 -16.60 9.31
CA PRO A 122 2.69 -15.68 8.47
C PRO A 122 1.76 -14.95 7.49
N VAL A 123 2.06 -13.69 7.21
CA VAL A 123 1.29 -12.87 6.29
C VAL A 123 1.47 -13.41 4.88
N ALA A 124 0.38 -13.60 4.13
CA ALA A 124 0.46 -13.99 2.73
C ALA A 124 1.14 -12.86 1.94
N VAL A 125 2.07 -13.23 1.05
CA VAL A 125 2.80 -12.27 0.22
C VAL A 125 2.65 -12.67 -1.25
N CYS A 126 2.45 -11.68 -2.10
CA CYS A 126 2.64 -11.78 -3.55
C CYS A 126 3.73 -10.80 -4.01
N VAL A 127 4.33 -11.09 -5.16
CA VAL A 127 5.43 -10.28 -5.74
C VAL A 127 4.95 -9.60 -7.01
N GLY A 128 5.11 -8.29 -7.06
CA GLY A 128 4.85 -7.44 -8.21
C GLY A 128 6.10 -6.73 -8.70
N THR A 129 5.98 -6.04 -9.84
CA THR A 129 7.05 -5.22 -10.43
C THR A 129 6.84 -3.72 -10.20
N ASP A 130 5.71 -3.33 -9.63
CA ASP A 130 5.26 -1.94 -9.49
C ASP A 130 5.20 -1.18 -10.82
N ASN A 131 6.32 -0.56 -11.22
CA ASN A 131 6.49 0.19 -12.45
C ASN A 131 7.71 -0.34 -13.25
N PRO A 132 7.54 -1.40 -14.05
CA PRO A 132 8.65 -2.09 -14.73
C PRO A 132 9.40 -1.18 -15.73
N LEU A 133 8.74 -0.14 -16.24
CA LEU A 133 9.39 0.85 -17.11
C LEU A 133 10.34 1.75 -16.33
N THR A 134 9.93 2.23 -15.15
CA THR A 134 10.74 3.13 -14.32
C THR A 134 11.93 2.40 -13.71
N PHE A 135 11.72 1.17 -13.25
CA PHE A 135 12.74 0.39 -12.55
C PHE A 135 13.52 -0.55 -13.49
N ASN A 136 13.25 -0.51 -14.79
CA ASN A 136 13.84 -1.42 -15.80
C ASN A 136 13.80 -2.89 -15.34
N SER A 137 12.66 -3.31 -14.79
CA SER A 137 12.47 -4.63 -14.20
C SER A 137 11.37 -5.40 -14.92
N ASN A 138 11.23 -6.68 -14.59
CA ASN A 138 10.12 -7.52 -14.99
C ASN A 138 9.95 -8.63 -13.94
N LEU A 139 8.81 -9.33 -13.99
CA LEU A 139 8.49 -10.31 -12.96
C LEU A 139 9.53 -11.44 -12.84
N ARG A 140 10.17 -11.84 -13.95
CA ARG A 140 11.24 -12.85 -13.90
C ARG A 140 12.45 -12.31 -13.13
N ALA A 141 12.83 -11.06 -13.37
CA ALA A 141 13.92 -10.41 -12.67
C ALA A 141 13.64 -10.31 -11.16
N GLU A 142 12.42 -9.92 -10.75
CA GLU A 142 12.04 -9.87 -9.32
C GLU A 142 12.25 -11.23 -8.64
N TYR A 143 11.76 -12.32 -9.25
CA TYR A 143 11.91 -13.66 -8.68
C TYR A 143 13.37 -14.13 -8.66
N GLN A 144 14.17 -13.77 -9.67
CA GLN A 144 15.60 -14.07 -9.69
C GLN A 144 16.33 -13.34 -8.56
N CYS A 145 16.10 -12.03 -8.40
CA CYS A 145 16.69 -11.24 -7.32
C CYS A 145 16.33 -11.78 -5.94
N LEU A 146 15.09 -12.23 -5.73
CA LEU A 146 14.70 -12.87 -4.47
C LEU A 146 15.36 -14.22 -4.24
N SER A 147 15.51 -15.03 -5.29
CA SER A 147 16.25 -16.29 -5.21
C SER A 147 17.69 -16.04 -4.79
N ASP A 148 18.37 -15.09 -5.46
CA ASP A 148 19.76 -14.75 -5.21
C ASP A 148 19.93 -14.19 -3.79
N ALA A 149 19.01 -13.33 -3.33
CA ALA A 149 19.02 -12.81 -1.97
C ALA A 149 18.90 -13.93 -0.91
N MET A 150 18.02 -14.92 -1.13
CA MET A 150 17.90 -16.08 -0.24
C MET A 150 19.16 -16.94 -0.23
N LEU A 151 19.76 -17.19 -1.40
CA LEU A 151 21.02 -17.94 -1.50
C LEU A 151 22.16 -17.21 -0.79
N LEU A 152 22.27 -15.89 -0.98
CA LEU A 152 23.26 -15.04 -0.29
C LEU A 152 23.05 -15.05 1.23
N ALA A 153 21.80 -15.12 1.69
CA ALA A 153 21.44 -15.27 3.11
C ALA A 153 21.68 -16.70 3.66
N GLY A 154 22.24 -17.62 2.87
CA GLY A 154 22.60 -18.97 3.31
C GLY A 154 21.47 -19.99 3.27
N LEU A 155 20.39 -19.71 2.53
CA LEU A 155 19.36 -20.71 2.25
C LEU A 155 19.80 -21.62 1.11
N SER A 156 19.30 -22.86 1.12
CA SER A 156 19.48 -23.77 -0.01
C SER A 156 18.60 -23.38 -1.19
N ASP A 157 19.00 -23.83 -2.39
CA ASP A 157 18.18 -23.69 -3.62
C ASP A 157 16.78 -24.31 -3.46
N GLU A 158 16.67 -25.44 -2.75
CA GLU A 158 15.37 -26.06 -2.47
C GLU A 158 14.47 -25.17 -1.60
N GLU A 159 15.02 -24.55 -0.56
CA GLU A 159 14.27 -23.63 0.30
C GLU A 159 13.84 -22.38 -0.46
N SER A 160 14.73 -21.84 -1.29
CA SER A 160 14.44 -20.70 -2.17
C SER A 160 13.26 -21.02 -3.09
N ARG A 161 13.34 -22.12 -3.85
CA ARG A 161 12.28 -22.55 -4.78
C ARG A 161 10.95 -22.77 -4.06
N ARG A 162 10.98 -23.47 -2.93
CA ARG A 162 9.78 -23.73 -2.13
C ARG A 162 9.12 -22.43 -1.65
N TRP A 163 9.91 -21.43 -1.26
CA TRP A 163 9.36 -20.13 -0.88
C TRP A 163 8.76 -19.40 -2.09
N LEU A 164 9.48 -19.35 -3.22
CA LEU A 164 9.02 -18.70 -4.45
C LEU A 164 7.73 -19.33 -4.99
N ASP A 165 7.61 -20.65 -4.97
CA ASP A 165 6.41 -21.36 -5.42
C ASP A 165 5.21 -21.03 -4.52
N ARG A 166 5.38 -21.03 -3.19
CA ARG A 166 4.32 -20.60 -2.27
C ARG A 166 3.89 -19.14 -2.45
N THR A 167 4.82 -18.26 -2.82
CA THR A 167 4.54 -16.85 -3.13
C THR A 167 3.80 -16.71 -4.46
N ARG A 168 4.14 -17.53 -5.46
CA ARG A 168 3.40 -17.62 -6.72
C ARG A 168 1.96 -18.10 -6.48
N ASP A 169 1.79 -19.15 -5.68
CA ASP A 169 0.47 -19.69 -5.34
C ASP A 169 -0.38 -18.64 -4.63
N CYS A 170 0.16 -17.92 -3.64
CA CYS A 170 -0.54 -16.82 -2.99
C CYS A 170 -0.96 -15.71 -3.97
N SER A 171 -0.13 -15.39 -4.96
CA SER A 171 -0.48 -14.45 -6.02
C SER A 171 -1.70 -14.92 -6.83
N LEU A 172 -1.76 -16.21 -7.16
CA LEU A 172 -2.86 -16.80 -7.92
C LEU A 172 -4.15 -16.92 -7.10
N GLU A 173 -4.05 -17.21 -5.82
CA GLU A 173 -5.20 -17.27 -4.90
C GLU A 173 -5.79 -15.89 -4.61
N SER A 174 -4.95 -14.85 -4.60
CA SER A 174 -5.35 -13.48 -4.20
C SER A 174 -5.78 -12.61 -5.39
N ARG A 175 -5.88 -13.18 -6.60
CA ARG A 175 -6.24 -12.44 -7.81
C ARG A 175 -7.73 -12.08 -7.81
N PHE A 176 -8.06 -10.91 -8.34
CA PHE A 176 -9.46 -10.48 -8.57
C PHE A 176 -10.07 -11.01 -9.87
N THR A 177 -9.59 -12.15 -10.36
CA THR A 177 -10.11 -12.77 -11.57
C THR A 177 -10.80 -14.09 -11.22
N ILE A 178 -11.94 -14.34 -11.84
CA ILE A 178 -12.65 -15.62 -11.72
C ILE A 178 -11.86 -16.73 -12.42
N ALA A 179 -12.02 -17.97 -11.95
CA ALA A 179 -11.50 -19.13 -12.67
C ALA A 179 -12.19 -19.23 -14.05
N ARG A 180 -11.42 -19.62 -15.07
CA ARG A 180 -11.84 -19.55 -16.48
C ARG A 180 -13.03 -20.47 -16.76
N ASP A 181 -13.14 -21.56 -16.01
CA ASP A 181 -14.21 -22.56 -15.97
C ASP A 181 -15.49 -22.07 -15.25
N MET A 182 -15.38 -21.16 -14.28
CA MET A 182 -16.56 -20.53 -13.64
C MET A 182 -17.36 -19.60 -14.56
N ARG A 183 -16.84 -19.23 -15.74
CA ARG A 183 -17.55 -18.37 -16.71
C ARG A 183 -18.77 -19.02 -17.38
N PHE A 184 -19.00 -20.32 -17.17
CA PHE A 184 -20.06 -21.07 -17.86
C PHE A 184 -21.28 -21.47 -17.01
N ASN A 185 -21.33 -21.17 -15.70
CA ASN A 185 -22.51 -21.49 -14.90
C ASN A 185 -23.30 -20.24 -14.52
N ARG A 186 -24.01 -19.66 -15.50
CA ARG A 186 -24.93 -18.52 -15.29
C ARG A 186 -26.25 -18.89 -14.61
N SER A 187 -26.42 -20.14 -14.18
CA SER A 187 -27.72 -20.67 -13.72
C SER A 187 -27.80 -20.93 -12.21
N ALA A 188 -26.70 -20.74 -11.46
CA ALA A 188 -26.68 -21.04 -10.02
C ALA A 188 -27.01 -19.78 -9.18
N VAL A 189 -28.31 -19.51 -9.06
CA VAL A 189 -28.88 -18.60 -8.06
C VAL A 189 -29.42 -19.43 -6.89
N ASP A 190 -29.39 -18.88 -5.69
CA ASP A 190 -30.02 -19.52 -4.53
C ASP A 190 -31.57 -19.49 -4.62
N SER A 191 -32.26 -20.06 -3.64
CA SER A 191 -33.74 -20.07 -3.56
C SER A 191 -34.38 -18.68 -3.49
N HIS A 192 -33.58 -17.62 -3.39
CA HIS A 192 -34.01 -16.23 -3.34
C HIS A 192 -33.54 -15.40 -4.55
N GLY A 193 -32.95 -16.04 -5.57
CA GLY A 193 -32.52 -15.38 -6.80
C GLY A 193 -31.23 -14.57 -6.65
N LEU A 194 -30.48 -14.76 -5.56
CA LEU A 194 -29.19 -14.09 -5.35
C LEU A 194 -28.05 -14.94 -5.94
N PRO A 195 -27.02 -14.31 -6.54
CA PRO A 195 -25.84 -15.03 -7.00
C PRO A 195 -25.16 -15.70 -5.81
N LEU A 196 -24.82 -17.00 -5.94
CA LEU A 196 -23.96 -17.68 -4.97
C LEU A 196 -22.60 -16.96 -4.94
N THR A 197 -22.39 -16.08 -3.97
CA THR A 197 -21.11 -15.43 -3.75
C THR A 197 -20.22 -16.33 -2.92
N ASN A 198 -18.98 -16.49 -3.36
CA ASN A 198 -17.98 -17.27 -2.66
C ASN A 198 -17.54 -16.48 -1.41
N SER A 199 -17.55 -17.11 -0.24
CA SER A 199 -17.17 -16.56 1.07
C SER A 199 -15.67 -16.23 1.22
N ASN A 200 -14.91 -16.22 0.11
CA ASN A 200 -13.46 -16.04 0.06
C ASN A 200 -13.05 -14.65 -0.48
N LEU A 201 -13.71 -13.58 -0.02
CA LEU A 201 -13.20 -12.22 -0.26
C LEU A 201 -11.99 -11.97 0.65
N ARG A 202 -10.79 -12.27 0.13
CA ARG A 202 -9.52 -11.87 0.74
C ARG A 202 -9.17 -10.46 0.27
N TRP A 203 -8.87 -9.60 1.24
CA TRP A 203 -8.49 -8.21 0.99
C TRP A 203 -7.02 -8.12 0.60
N PHE A 204 -6.69 -7.08 -0.15
CA PHE A 204 -5.36 -6.82 -0.72
C PHE A 204 -4.88 -5.43 -0.31
N ILE A 205 -3.59 -5.30 -0.02
CA ILE A 205 -2.95 -4.02 0.24
C ILE A 205 -1.70 -3.92 -0.66
N ASN A 206 -1.71 -2.93 -1.56
CA ASN A 206 -0.52 -2.52 -2.32
C ASN A 206 0.27 -1.50 -1.49
N ILE A 207 1.57 -1.72 -1.33
CA ILE A 207 2.50 -0.82 -0.60
C ILE A 207 3.35 0.03 -1.58
N GLY A 208 3.12 -0.05 -2.89
CA GLY A 208 3.97 0.53 -3.94
C GLY A 208 3.52 1.84 -4.60
N ASP A 209 2.37 2.45 -4.26
CA ASP A 209 1.93 3.64 -4.99
C ASP A 209 2.61 4.93 -4.49
N SER A 210 3.85 5.16 -4.93
CA SER A 210 4.48 6.49 -4.88
C SER A 210 3.96 7.31 -6.05
N THR A 211 2.93 8.11 -5.77
CA THR A 211 2.53 9.20 -6.65
C THR A 211 3.66 10.23 -6.69
N THR A 212 4.39 10.20 -7.80
CA THR A 212 5.33 11.18 -8.35
C THR A 212 5.37 12.56 -7.67
N LEU A 213 6.53 12.92 -7.11
CA LEU A 213 7.07 14.28 -7.15
C LEU A 213 8.58 14.19 -7.46
N PRO A 214 9.10 14.90 -8.47
CA PRO A 214 10.54 15.01 -8.68
C PRO A 214 11.10 15.97 -7.62
N ILE A 215 12.18 15.59 -6.94
CA ILE A 215 12.97 16.50 -6.12
C ILE A 215 14.38 16.56 -6.71
N LEU A 216 14.62 17.65 -7.44
CA LEU A 216 15.89 18.38 -7.38
C LEU A 216 15.84 19.30 -6.15
#